data_AF-A0A7C5X3V9-F1
#
_entry.id   AF-A0A7C5X3V9-F1
#
_cell.length_a   1.000
_cell.length_b   1.000
_cell.length_c   1.000
_cell.angle_alpha   90.00
_cell.angle_beta   90.00
_cell.angle_gamma   90.00
#
_symmetry.space_group_name_H-M   'P 1'
#
loop_
_entity.id
_entity.type
_entity.pdbx_description
1 polymer ?
#
loop_
_entity_poly.entity_id
_entity_poly.type
_entity_poly.pdbx_seq_one_letter_code
_entity_poly.pdbx_strand_id
1 'polypeptide(L)'
;MSGHLLRFLDQEAACRFRVVSEERGMEASGRAERGAVLSFLGLWLEGAGPTGLVRALSRLGDVVVWDIRVLMGHLGVWPPPEERYACDLMESEKIRDPRLRELVEACRESSTPFLLGGHSLVSGGMYLAVELAWQGIDQEKRFRPLPFPG
;
A
#
# COMPACT_ATOMS: atom_id res chain seq x y z
N MET A 1 6.97 5.58 7.36
CA MET A 1 6.03 5.80 8.47
C MET A 1 6.70 6.53 9.64
N SER A 2 6.08 7.57 10.22
CA SER A 2 6.56 8.24 11.44
C SER A 2 6.16 7.47 12.70
N GLY A 3 6.90 7.64 13.81
CA GLY A 3 6.53 7.03 15.09
C GLY A 3 5.21 7.57 15.66
N HIS A 4 4.88 8.84 15.36
CA HIS A 4 3.61 9.45 15.74
C HIS A 4 2.41 8.77 15.08
N LEU A 5 2.52 8.43 13.79
CA LEU A 5 1.44 7.71 13.11
C LEU A 5 1.25 6.31 13.68
N LEU A 6 2.33 5.60 14.02
CA LEU A 6 2.22 4.28 14.65
C LEU A 6 1.49 4.33 15.98
N ARG A 7 1.83 5.30 16.84
CA ARG A 7 1.12 5.51 18.10
C ARG A 7 -0.35 5.84 17.85
N PHE A 8 -0.65 6.71 16.89
CA PHE A 8 -2.02 7.07 16.58
C PHE A 8 -2.82 5.86 16.08
N LEU A 9 -2.28 5.05 15.18
CA LEU A 9 -2.93 3.81 14.73
C LEU A 9 -3.16 2.83 15.88
N ASP A 10 -2.21 2.69 16.79
CA ASP A 10 -2.34 1.82 17.98
C ASP A 10 -3.48 2.25 18.92
N GLN A 11 -3.72 3.56 19.02
CA GLN A 11 -4.73 4.13 19.91
C GLN A 11 -6.11 4.23 19.25
N GLU A 12 -6.15 4.60 17.98
CA GLU A 12 -7.37 5.05 17.31
C GLU A 12 -7.85 4.09 16.22
N ALA A 13 -7.05 3.15 15.71
CA ALA A 13 -7.56 2.26 14.66
C ALA A 13 -8.64 1.32 15.22
N ALA A 14 -9.80 1.26 14.55
CA ALA A 14 -10.88 0.33 14.88
C ALA A 14 -10.56 -1.14 14.54
N CYS A 15 -9.36 -1.42 14.00
CA CYS A 15 -8.95 -2.72 13.52
C CYS A 15 -7.53 -3.07 13.98
N ARG A 16 -7.18 -4.36 13.91
CA ARG A 16 -5.80 -4.82 14.11
C ARG A 16 -4.98 -4.52 12.87
N PHE A 17 -3.76 -4.07 13.06
CA PHE A 17 -2.85 -3.78 11.96
C PHE A 17 -1.48 -4.43 12.18
N ARG A 18 -0.75 -4.56 11.08
CA ARG A 18 0.67 -4.96 11.06
C ARG A 18 1.41 -3.89 10.28
N VAL A 19 2.64 -3.58 10.71
CA VAL A 19 3.47 -2.60 10.01
C VAL A 19 4.80 -3.21 9.63
N VAL A 20 5.14 -3.04 8.36
CA VAL A 20 6.51 -3.10 7.86
C VAL A 20 6.91 -1.67 7.55
N SER A 21 7.98 -1.19 8.17
CA SER A 21 8.53 0.15 7.90
C SER A 21 10.00 0.02 7.59
N GLU A 22 10.34 0.24 6.33
CA GLU A 22 11.67 0.06 5.76
C GLU A 22 12.13 1.35 5.06
N GLU A 23 13.45 1.50 4.89
CA GLU A 23 14.09 2.52 4.05
C GLU A 23 13.57 3.96 4.27
N ARG A 24 13.20 4.30 5.52
CA ARG A 24 12.72 5.62 5.88
C ARG A 24 13.78 6.67 5.56
N GLY A 25 13.39 7.70 4.81
CA GLY A 25 14.31 8.76 4.39
C GLY A 25 15.28 8.31 3.30
N MET A 26 14.97 7.25 2.53
CA MET A 26 15.84 6.80 1.42
C MET A 26 16.13 7.89 0.39
N GLU A 27 15.18 8.81 0.14
CA GLU A 27 15.39 9.97 -0.73
C GLU A 27 16.32 10.99 -0.05
N ALA A 28 15.98 11.44 1.16
CA ALA A 28 16.74 12.45 1.90
C ALA A 28 18.18 12.02 2.22
N SER A 29 18.42 10.72 2.39
CA SER A 29 19.76 10.15 2.61
C SER A 29 20.55 9.89 1.32
N GLY A 30 19.95 10.15 0.16
CA GLY A 30 20.49 9.84 -1.16
C GLY A 30 20.66 8.33 -1.44
N ARG A 31 20.09 7.45 -0.62
CA ARG A 31 20.16 5.99 -0.84
C ARG A 31 19.45 5.60 -2.13
N ALA A 32 18.31 6.21 -2.41
CA ALA A 32 17.57 5.99 -3.66
C ALA A 32 18.41 6.36 -4.89
N GLU A 33 19.02 7.55 -4.88
CA GLU A 33 19.87 8.03 -5.97
C GLU A 33 21.10 7.13 -6.20
N ARG A 34 21.70 6.63 -5.12
CA ARG A 34 22.87 5.72 -5.20
C ARG A 34 22.50 4.26 -5.52
N GLY A 35 21.22 3.93 -5.70
CA GLY A 35 20.78 2.54 -5.91
C GLY A 35 21.04 1.64 -4.68
N ALA A 36 21.04 2.20 -3.48
CA ALA A 36 21.41 1.53 -2.23
C ALA A 36 20.21 1.19 -1.33
N VAL A 37 19.00 1.22 -1.89
CA VAL A 37 17.75 0.89 -1.19
C VAL A 37 17.66 -0.63 -1.05
N LEU A 38 17.54 -1.12 0.18
CA LEU A 38 17.44 -2.54 0.46
C LEU A 38 16.11 -2.85 1.13
N SER A 39 15.17 -3.37 0.35
CA SER A 39 13.84 -3.73 0.82
C SER A 39 13.78 -5.20 1.20
N PHE A 40 13.21 -5.51 2.37
CA PHE A 40 12.95 -6.91 2.73
C PHE A 40 11.88 -7.52 1.81
N LEU A 41 10.84 -6.75 1.47
CA LEU A 41 9.83 -7.17 0.50
C LEU A 41 10.44 -7.29 -0.91
N GLY A 42 11.41 -6.44 -1.24
CA GLY A 42 12.20 -6.53 -2.46
C GLY A 42 13.00 -7.83 -2.56
N LEU A 43 13.76 -8.18 -1.52
CA LEU A 43 14.47 -9.46 -1.45
C LEU A 43 13.52 -10.67 -1.59
N TRP A 44 12.32 -10.55 -1.02
CA TRP A 44 11.30 -11.60 -1.14
C TRP A 44 10.74 -11.67 -2.58
N LEU A 45 10.53 -10.52 -3.23
CA LEU A 45 10.13 -10.43 -4.64
C LEU A 45 11.17 -11.11 -5.55
N GLU A 46 12.46 -10.91 -5.31
CA GLU A 46 13.53 -11.54 -6.11
C GLU A 46 13.44 -13.08 -6.10
N GLY A 47 13.03 -13.68 -4.98
CA GLY A 47 12.89 -15.13 -4.85
C GLY A 47 11.56 -15.70 -5.37
N ALA A 48 10.45 -14.98 -5.15
CA ALA A 48 9.10 -15.51 -5.36
C ALA A 48 8.31 -14.82 -6.50
N GLY A 49 8.88 -13.77 -7.08
CA GLY A 49 8.27 -12.95 -8.12
C GLY A 49 7.18 -11.99 -7.61
N PRO A 50 6.76 -11.02 -8.44
CA PRO A 50 5.72 -10.05 -8.09
C PRO A 50 4.41 -10.69 -7.64
N THR A 51 3.88 -11.64 -8.42
CA THR A 51 2.63 -12.34 -8.09
C THR A 51 2.73 -13.11 -6.77
N GLY A 52 3.88 -13.75 -6.53
CA GLY A 52 4.15 -14.43 -5.26
C GLY A 52 4.08 -13.48 -4.08
N LEU A 53 4.63 -12.27 -4.23
CA LEU A 53 4.72 -11.29 -3.15
C LEU A 53 3.34 -10.79 -2.77
N VAL A 54 2.53 -10.45 -3.77
CA VAL A 54 1.13 -10.09 -3.57
C VAL A 54 0.40 -11.21 -2.83
N ARG A 55 0.52 -12.47 -3.27
CA ARG A 55 -0.11 -13.61 -2.60
C ARG A 55 0.34 -13.75 -1.15
N ALA A 56 1.62 -13.53 -0.84
CA ALA A 56 2.11 -13.60 0.53
C ALA A 56 1.55 -12.47 1.40
N LEU A 57 1.53 -11.24 0.89
CA LEU A 57 0.95 -10.08 1.57
C LEU A 57 -0.56 -10.26 1.81
N SER A 58 -1.29 -10.81 0.84
CA SER A 58 -2.73 -11.11 0.97
C SER A 58 -3.07 -12.08 2.09
N ARG A 59 -2.10 -12.88 2.58
CA ARG A 59 -2.30 -13.78 3.73
C ARG A 59 -2.13 -13.08 5.09
N LEU A 60 -1.62 -11.84 5.12
CA LEU A 60 -1.29 -11.13 6.35
C LEU A 60 -2.44 -10.30 6.92
N GLY A 61 -3.43 -9.95 6.10
CA GLY A 61 -4.59 -9.16 6.50
C GLY A 61 -5.64 -9.01 5.40
N ASP A 62 -6.77 -8.41 5.77
CA ASP A 62 -7.93 -8.24 4.89
C ASP A 62 -7.76 -7.08 3.89
N VAL A 63 -6.83 -6.15 4.15
CA VAL A 63 -6.48 -5.01 3.29
C VAL A 63 -4.98 -4.73 3.42
N VAL A 64 -4.35 -4.33 2.31
CA VAL A 64 -2.93 -3.91 2.30
C VAL A 64 -2.84 -2.46 1.82
N VAL A 65 -2.23 -1.59 2.63
CA VAL A 65 -1.87 -0.22 2.24
C VAL A 65 -0.36 -0.14 2.09
N TRP A 66 0.13 0.25 0.93
CA TRP A 66 1.53 0.05 0.58
C TRP A 66 2.16 1.25 -0.15
N ASP A 67 3.20 1.80 0.46
CA ASP A 67 4.16 2.67 -0.21
C ASP A 67 5.11 1.83 -1.08
N ILE A 68 4.79 1.72 -2.37
CA ILE A 68 5.56 0.90 -3.32
C ILE A 68 6.86 1.57 -3.77
N ARG A 69 7.13 2.82 -3.35
CA ARG A 69 8.35 3.53 -3.76
C ARG A 69 9.60 2.90 -3.19
N VAL A 70 9.52 2.30 -2.00
CA VAL A 70 10.64 1.54 -1.44
C VAL A 70 11.00 0.34 -2.33
N LEU A 71 9.99 -0.36 -2.85
CA LEU A 71 10.19 -1.48 -3.76
C LEU A 71 10.79 -1.02 -5.09
N MET A 72 10.29 0.08 -5.65
CA MET A 72 10.86 0.72 -6.86
C MET A 72 12.36 1.02 -6.66
N GLY A 73 12.71 1.69 -5.55
CA GLY A 73 14.10 2.00 -5.20
C GLY A 73 14.96 0.75 -5.08
N HIS A 74 14.45 -0.32 -4.47
CA HIS A 74 15.17 -1.59 -4.34
C HIS A 74 15.41 -2.27 -5.70
N LEU A 75 14.43 -2.24 -6.60
CA LEU A 75 14.56 -2.82 -7.95
C LEU A 75 15.50 -2.01 -8.87
N GLY A 76 16.01 -0.86 -8.39
CA GLY A 76 16.78 0.08 -9.19
C GLY A 76 15.94 0.78 -10.26
N VAL A 77 14.62 0.81 -10.09
CA VAL A 77 13.68 1.40 -11.04
C VAL A 77 13.06 2.64 -10.44
N TRP A 78 13.18 3.78 -11.12
CA TRP A 78 12.55 5.01 -10.66
C TRP A 78 11.76 5.66 -11.81
N PRO A 79 10.52 5.20 -12.06
CA PRO A 79 9.72 5.70 -13.18
C PRO A 79 9.43 7.20 -13.00
N PRO A 80 9.15 7.93 -14.08
CA PRO A 80 8.74 9.33 -13.98
C PRO A 80 7.38 9.46 -13.24
N PRO A 81 7.02 10.65 -12.74
CA PRO A 81 5.82 10.84 -11.91
C PRO A 81 4.54 10.25 -12.52
N GLU A 82 4.31 10.41 -13.82
CA GLU A 82 3.12 9.91 -14.51
C GLU A 82 2.98 8.37 -14.42
N GLU A 83 4.08 7.65 -14.57
CA GLU A 83 4.09 6.19 -14.50
C GLU A 83 3.98 5.71 -13.05
N ARG A 84 4.53 6.48 -12.10
CA ARG A 84 4.34 6.22 -10.66
C ARG A 84 2.88 6.41 -10.24
N TYR A 85 2.19 7.42 -10.75
CA TYR A 85 0.75 7.59 -10.53
C TYR A 85 -0.06 6.50 -11.21
N ALA A 86 0.33 6.06 -12.40
CA ALA A 86 -0.29 4.88 -13.03
C ALA A 86 -0.14 3.63 -12.17
N CYS A 87 1.01 3.42 -11.51
CA CYS A 87 1.16 2.33 -10.54
C CYS A 87 0.19 2.48 -9.35
N ASP A 88 0.04 3.69 -8.82
CA ASP A 88 -0.86 3.96 -7.67
C ASP A 88 -2.33 3.70 -8.02
N LEU A 89 -2.72 4.03 -9.26
CA LEU A 89 -4.06 3.80 -9.81
C LEU A 89 -4.27 2.40 -10.39
N MET A 90 -3.23 1.56 -10.36
CA MET A 90 -3.21 0.22 -10.94
C MET A 90 -3.48 0.14 -12.45
N GLU A 91 -3.03 1.15 -13.20
CA GLU A 91 -3.11 1.25 -14.66
C GLU A 91 -1.92 0.54 -15.32
N SER A 92 -1.91 -0.79 -15.25
CA SER A 92 -0.81 -1.66 -15.71
C SER A 92 -0.34 -1.40 -17.14
N GLU A 93 -1.25 -1.01 -18.04
CA GLU A 93 -0.98 -0.72 -19.44
C GLU A 93 -0.05 0.49 -19.65
N LYS A 94 0.08 1.36 -18.65
CA LYS A 94 0.94 2.55 -18.67
C LYS A 94 2.30 2.34 -18.00
N ILE A 95 2.56 1.14 -17.48
CA ILE A 95 3.78 0.78 -16.75
C ILE A 95 4.76 0.10 -17.70
N ARG A 96 6.01 0.55 -17.75
CA ARG A 96 7.05 0.04 -18.68
C ARG A 96 7.85 -1.10 -18.08
N ASP A 97 8.28 -0.99 -16.83
CA ASP A 97 9.04 -2.05 -16.17
C ASP A 97 8.15 -3.30 -15.99
N PRO A 98 8.56 -4.47 -16.51
CA PRO A 98 7.71 -5.66 -16.50
C PRO A 98 7.44 -6.19 -15.10
N ARG A 99 8.36 -6.03 -14.16
CA ARG A 99 8.18 -6.49 -12.77
C ARG A 99 7.18 -5.61 -12.04
N LEU A 100 7.25 -4.29 -12.24
CA LEU A 100 6.27 -3.35 -11.71
C LEU A 100 4.89 -3.55 -12.33
N ARG A 101 4.82 -3.83 -13.65
CA ARG A 101 3.57 -4.14 -14.33
C ARG A 101 2.93 -5.39 -13.74
N GLU A 102 3.67 -6.48 -13.65
CA GLU A 102 3.17 -7.74 -13.08
C GLU A 102 2.74 -7.56 -11.61
N LEU A 103 3.51 -6.81 -10.81
CA LEU A 103 3.15 -6.51 -9.42
C LEU A 103 1.80 -5.79 -9.33
N VAL A 104 1.62 -4.76 -10.15
CA VAL A 104 0.40 -3.95 -10.16
C VAL A 104 -0.79 -4.76 -10.68
N GLU A 105 -0.61 -5.58 -11.71
CA GLU A 105 -1.63 -6.51 -12.20
C GLU A 105 -2.04 -7.50 -11.10
N ALA A 106 -1.08 -8.10 -10.40
CA ALA A 106 -1.35 -9.01 -9.30
C ALA A 106 -2.09 -8.33 -8.14
N CYS A 107 -1.69 -7.10 -7.77
CA CYS A 107 -2.41 -6.30 -6.76
C CYS A 107 -3.86 -6.03 -7.17
N ARG A 108 -4.10 -5.70 -8.44
CA ARG A 108 -5.43 -5.40 -9.01
C ARG A 108 -6.32 -6.64 -9.07
N GLU A 109 -5.75 -7.80 -9.35
CA GLU A 109 -6.46 -9.08 -9.49
C GLU A 109 -6.63 -9.83 -8.16
N SER A 110 -5.95 -9.38 -7.11
CA SER A 110 -6.05 -9.97 -5.77
C SER A 110 -7.46 -9.79 -5.18
N SER A 111 -7.96 -10.84 -4.53
CA SER A 111 -9.19 -10.77 -3.72
C SER A 111 -9.03 -9.92 -2.47
N THR A 112 -7.80 -9.80 -1.95
CA THR A 112 -7.45 -8.86 -0.88
C THR A 112 -7.22 -7.49 -1.51
N PRO A 113 -7.93 -6.43 -1.11
CA PRO A 113 -7.73 -5.08 -1.63
C PRO A 113 -6.33 -4.54 -1.31
N PHE A 114 -5.69 -3.98 -2.33
CA PHE A 114 -4.45 -3.21 -2.21
C PHE A 114 -4.72 -1.73 -2.45
N LEU A 115 -4.13 -0.88 -1.63
CA LEU A 115 -4.06 0.57 -1.85
C LEU A 115 -2.59 0.94 -2.01
N LEU A 116 -2.20 1.27 -3.24
CA LEU A 116 -0.82 1.59 -3.59
C LEU A 116 -0.61 3.10 -3.57
N GLY A 117 0.60 3.53 -3.22
CA GLY A 117 0.93 4.93 -3.22
C GLY A 117 2.39 5.21 -2.87
N GLY A 118 2.64 6.45 -2.50
CA GLY A 118 3.90 6.89 -1.89
C GLY A 118 3.73 7.33 -0.44
N HIS A 119 4.70 8.11 0.05
CA HIS A 119 4.73 8.55 1.44
C HIS A 119 3.44 9.21 1.93
N SER A 120 2.80 10.04 1.10
CA SER A 120 1.57 10.76 1.47
C SER A 120 0.42 9.82 1.83
N LEU A 121 0.33 8.66 1.17
CA LEU A 121 -0.67 7.64 1.47
C LEU A 121 -0.45 7.05 2.86
N VAL A 122 0.77 6.59 3.14
CA VAL A 122 1.17 5.95 4.41
C VAL A 122 1.56 6.95 5.52
N SER A 123 1.13 8.20 5.38
CA SER A 123 1.33 9.27 6.36
C SER A 123 -0.01 9.98 6.61
N GLY A 124 -0.22 11.17 6.04
CA GLY A 124 -1.45 11.94 6.20
C GLY A 124 -2.70 11.16 5.77
N GLY A 125 -2.59 10.35 4.71
CA GLY A 125 -3.69 9.51 4.23
C GLY A 125 -4.21 8.53 5.29
N MET A 126 -3.33 7.95 6.10
CA MET A 126 -3.74 7.01 7.16
C MET A 126 -4.41 7.70 8.34
N TYR A 127 -3.99 8.91 8.71
CA TYR A 127 -4.70 9.71 9.71
C TYR A 127 -6.14 9.95 9.26
N LEU A 128 -6.29 10.47 8.03
CA LEU A 128 -7.60 10.75 7.46
C LEU A 128 -8.45 9.48 7.34
N ALA A 129 -7.86 8.36 6.92
CA ALA A 129 -8.59 7.09 6.79
C ALA A 129 -9.18 6.62 8.12
N VAL A 130 -8.43 6.73 9.22
CA VAL A 130 -8.92 6.39 10.55
C VAL A 130 -9.99 7.37 11.00
N GLU A 131 -9.77 8.68 10.85
CA GLU A 131 -10.76 9.70 11.20
C GLU A 131 -12.09 9.48 10.46
N LEU A 132 -12.04 9.23 9.15
CA LEU A 132 -13.21 8.91 8.33
C LEU A 132 -13.88 7.59 8.75
N ALA A 133 -13.12 6.58 9.18
CA ALA A 133 -13.68 5.32 9.65
C ALA A 133 -14.53 5.48 10.92
N TRP A 134 -14.24 6.49 11.74
CA TRP A 134 -15.05 6.83 12.91
C TRP A 134 -16.20 7.79 12.61
N GLN A 135 -16.20 8.45 11.44
CA GLN A 135 -17.30 9.33 11.07
C GLN A 135 -18.60 8.54 10.91
N GLY A 136 -19.59 8.92 11.72
CA GLY A 136 -20.91 8.29 11.69
C GLY A 136 -20.99 6.93 12.38
N ILE A 137 -19.99 6.54 13.19
CA ILE A 137 -20.08 5.30 13.97
C ILE A 137 -21.23 5.32 14.99
N ASP A 138 -21.52 6.51 15.54
CA ASP A 138 -22.63 6.75 16.47
C ASP A 138 -23.97 7.00 15.75
N GLN A 139 -23.97 7.05 14.40
CA GLN A 139 -25.22 7.17 13.65
C GLN A 139 -25.90 5.80 13.59
N GLU A 140 -27.19 5.77 13.93
CA GLU A 140 -28.03 4.58 13.77
C GLU A 140 -27.85 4.00 12.35
N LYS A 141 -27.64 2.68 12.24
CA LYS A 141 -27.54 1.98 10.95
C LYS A 141 -28.82 2.24 10.14
N ARG A 142 -28.74 3.18 9.19
CA ARG A 142 -29.89 3.64 8.39
C ARG A 142 -30.29 2.70 7.24
N PHE A 143 -29.65 1.53 7.12
CA PHE A 143 -30.02 0.53 6.13
C PHE A 143 -30.81 -0.61 6.76
N ARG A 144 -32.13 -0.61 6.52
CA ARG A 144 -32.96 -1.82 6.56
C ARG A 144 -33.21 -2.23 5.10
N PRO A 145 -32.94 -3.49 4.70
CA PRO A 145 -33.42 -3.97 3.41
C PRO A 145 -34.93 -3.70 3.31
N LEU A 146 -35.38 -3.19 2.16
CA LEU A 146 -36.82 -3.08 1.90
C LEU A 146 -37.44 -4.48 2.09
N PRO A 147 -38.62 -4.60 2.74
CA PRO A 147 -39.28 -5.88 2.84
C PRO A 147 -39.51 -6.42 1.44
N PHE A 148 -39.01 -7.62 1.16
CA PHE A 148 -39.32 -8.30 -0.08
C PHE A 148 -40.84 -8.56 -0.10
N PRO A 149 -41.58 -8.14 -1.13
CA PRO A 149 -42.94 -8.61 -1.31
C PRO A 149 -42.89 -10.11 -1.58
N GLY A 150 -43.55 -10.88 -0.72
CA GLY A 150 -43.81 -12.31 -0.93
C GLY A 150 -44.87 -12.55 -2.00
#